data_AF-X1N3R0-F1
#
_entry.id   AF-X1N3R0-F1
#
_cell.length_a   1.000
_cell.length_b   1.000
_cell.length_c   1.000
_cell.angle_alpha   90.00
_cell.angle_beta   90.00
_cell.angle_gamma   90.00
#
_symmetry.space_group_name_H-M   'P 1'
#
loop_
_entity.id
_entity.type
_entity.pdbx_description
1 polymer ?
#
loop_
_entity_poly.entity_id
_entity_poly.type
_entity_poly.pdbx_seq_one_letter_code
_entity_poly.pdbx_strand_id
1 'polypeptide(L)'
;MKVIVNKKGLILGAHVVGTGASETIQGFLIAKSLKIPLSKISEVVFIYPTLSEVVKTTATKALLEKLNNRWVKSLLKLVKKI
;
A
#
# COMPACT_ATOMS: atom_id res chain seq x y z
N MET A 1 7.32 -5.26 -5.86
CA MET A 1 5.94 -4.96 -6.30
C MET A 1 5.71 -3.45 -6.29
N LYS A 2 4.98 -2.91 -7.26
CA LYS A 2 4.64 -1.47 -7.35
C LYS A 2 3.14 -1.32 -7.59
N VAL A 3 2.50 -0.44 -6.83
CA VAL A 3 1.09 -0.09 -7.01
C VAL A 3 0.95 1.36 -7.45
N ILE A 4 0.01 1.64 -8.35
CA ILE A 4 -0.33 2.98 -8.82
C ILE A 4 -1.73 3.29 -8.29
N VAL A 5 -1.87 4.39 -7.57
CA VAL A 5 -3.13 4.85 -6.98
C VAL A 5 -3.47 6.26 -7.41
N ASN A 6 -4.76 6.57 -7.46
CA ASN A 6 -5.21 7.94 -7.67
C ASN A 6 -5.13 8.76 -6.36
N LYS A 7 -5.41 10.07 -6.44
CA LYS A 7 -5.42 10.97 -5.27
C LYS A 7 -6.39 10.52 -4.17
N LYS A 8 -7.47 9.82 -4.53
CA LYS A 8 -8.50 9.26 -3.64
C LYS A 8 -8.09 7.93 -2.99
N GLY A 9 -6.93 7.38 -3.32
CA GLY A 9 -6.45 6.11 -2.76
C GLY A 9 -7.00 4.85 -3.43
N LEU A 10 -7.68 4.97 -4.57
CA LEU A 10 -8.14 3.82 -5.37
C LEU A 10 -7.03 3.33 -6.30
N ILE A 11 -6.96 2.01 -6.48
CA ILE A 11 -5.95 1.35 -7.32
C ILE A 11 -6.26 1.57 -8.80
N LEU A 12 -5.29 2.11 -9.53
CA LEU A 12 -5.32 2.22 -10.99
C LEU A 12 -4.66 1.01 -11.65
N GLY A 13 -3.60 0.48 -11.04
CA GLY A 13 -2.89 -0.71 -11.50
C GLY A 13 -1.80 -1.15 -10.53
N ALA A 14 -1.28 -2.34 -10.71
CA ALA A 14 -0.15 -2.87 -9.96
C ALA A 14 0.74 -3.71 -10.87
N HIS A 15 2.05 -3.67 -10.63
CA HIS A 15 3.05 -4.47 -11.33
C HIS A 15 3.85 -5.29 -10.32
N VAL A 16 4.06 -6.56 -10.63
CA VAL A 16 4.86 -7.48 -9.83
C VAL A 16 5.82 -8.23 -10.76
N VAL A 17 7.01 -8.49 -10.28
CA VAL A 17 8.05 -9.27 -10.96
C VAL A 17 8.70 -10.14 -9.88
N GLY A 18 8.90 -11.43 -10.18
CA GLY A 18 9.47 -12.41 -9.26
C GLY A 18 8.68 -13.73 -9.24
N THR A 19 9.13 -14.67 -8.42
CA THR A 19 8.46 -15.95 -8.18
C THR A 19 7.12 -15.75 -7.46
N GLY A 20 6.07 -16.48 -7.85
CA GLY A 20 4.74 -16.33 -7.25
C GLY A 20 4.02 -15.03 -7.61
N ALA A 21 4.44 -14.38 -8.71
CA ALA A 21 3.88 -13.12 -9.19
C ALA A 21 2.39 -13.21 -9.50
N SER A 22 1.96 -14.29 -10.16
CA SER A 22 0.56 -14.57 -10.53
C SER A 22 -0.38 -14.64 -9.32
N GLU A 23 0.10 -15.22 -8.23
CA GLU A 23 -0.65 -15.43 -6.99
C GLU A 23 -0.67 -14.13 -6.18
N THR A 24 0.48 -13.48 -6.05
CA THR A 24 0.61 -12.25 -5.25
C THR A 24 -0.15 -11.07 -5.87
N ILE A 25 -0.17 -10.95 -7.20
CA ILE A 25 -0.91 -9.87 -7.89
C ILE A 25 -2.42 -9.99 -7.70
N GLN A 26 -2.92 -11.20 -7.45
CA GLN A 26 -4.35 -11.49 -7.35
C GLN A 26 -5.03 -10.69 -6.22
N GLY A 27 -4.31 -10.44 -5.12
CA GLY A 27 -4.82 -9.58 -4.04
C GLY A 27 -5.15 -8.16 -4.51
N PHE A 28 -4.31 -7.55 -5.36
CA PHE A 28 -4.58 -6.24 -5.93
C PHE A 28 -5.58 -6.27 -7.08
N LEU A 29 -5.66 -7.38 -7.84
CA LEU A 29 -6.69 -7.58 -8.85
C LEU A 29 -8.08 -7.54 -8.22
N ILE A 30 -8.30 -8.32 -7.16
CA ILE A 30 -9.57 -8.37 -6.43
C ILE A 30 -9.87 -7.00 -5.83
N ALA A 31 -8.89 -6.39 -5.15
CA ALA A 31 -9.08 -5.08 -4.55
C ALA A 31 -9.44 -3.99 -5.57
N LYS A 32 -8.81 -3.99 -6.75
CA LYS A 32 -9.14 -3.07 -7.83
C LYS A 32 -10.55 -3.32 -8.37
N SER A 33 -10.91 -4.59 -8.62
CA SER A 33 -12.23 -4.98 -9.13
C SER A 33 -13.36 -4.53 -8.20
N LEU A 34 -13.16 -4.73 -6.89
CA LEU A 34 -14.11 -4.35 -5.85
C LEU A 34 -13.99 -2.87 -5.40
N LYS A 35 -13.14 -2.07 -6.05
CA LYS A 35 -12.89 -0.66 -5.72
C LYS A 35 -12.51 -0.44 -4.24
N ILE A 36 -11.78 -1.39 -3.66
CA ILE A 36 -11.28 -1.30 -2.29
C ILE A 36 -10.12 -0.29 -2.25
N PRO A 37 -10.17 0.75 -1.38
CA PRO A 37 -9.10 1.71 -1.26
C PRO A 37 -7.86 1.08 -0.62
N LEU A 38 -6.68 1.59 -1.00
CA LEU A 38 -5.39 1.07 -0.54
C LEU A 38 -5.23 1.10 0.99
N SER A 39 -5.82 2.10 1.66
CA SER A 39 -5.79 2.21 3.13
C SER A 39 -6.44 1.02 3.83
N LYS A 40 -7.53 0.48 3.29
CA LYS A 40 -8.15 -0.73 3.84
C LYS A 40 -7.26 -1.96 3.67
N ILE A 41 -6.49 -2.03 2.58
CA ILE A 41 -5.56 -3.15 2.35
C ILE A 41 -4.42 -3.15 3.37
N SER A 42 -3.91 -1.97 3.77
CA SER A 42 -2.87 -1.88 4.80
C SER A 42 -3.33 -2.34 6.19
N GLU A 43 -4.63 -2.32 6.46
CA GLU A 43 -5.23 -2.78 7.72
C GLU A 43 -5.47 -4.29 7.74
N VAL A 44 -5.47 -4.96 6.58
CA VAL A 44 -5.68 -6.41 6.50
C VAL A 44 -4.50 -7.16 7.13
N VAL A 45 -4.80 -8.21 7.88
CA VAL A 45 -3.80 -9.13 8.44
C VAL A 45 -3.52 -10.22 7.41
N PHE A 46 -2.28 -10.24 6.91
CA PHE A 46 -1.77 -11.32 6.08
C PHE A 46 -0.98 -12.30 6.93
N ILE A 47 -0.99 -13.57 6.54
CA ILE A 47 -0.27 -14.64 7.22
C ILE A 47 1.24 -14.42 7.04
N TYR A 48 2.00 -14.59 8.13
CA TYR A 48 3.45 -14.51 8.16
C TYR A 48 4.07 -15.91 8.38
N PRO A 49 5.19 -16.28 7.72
CA PRO A 49 5.85 -15.60 6.61
C PRO A 49 5.32 -16.10 5.25
N THR A 50 4.69 -15.24 4.44
CA THR A 50 4.17 -15.63 3.12
C THR A 50 4.40 -14.56 2.05
N LEU A 51 4.47 -14.96 0.77
CA LEU A 51 4.55 -14.00 -0.35
C LEU A 51 3.35 -13.04 -0.40
N SER A 52 2.18 -13.50 0.03
CA SER A 52 0.97 -12.67 0.10
C SER A 52 1.13 -11.45 1.00
N GLU A 53 2.01 -11.51 2.00
CA GLU A 53 2.35 -10.35 2.86
C GLU A 53 2.87 -9.16 2.06
N VAL A 54 3.51 -9.39 0.91
CA VAL A 54 4.00 -8.33 0.00
C VAL A 54 2.87 -7.39 -0.41
N VAL A 55 1.62 -7.88 -0.49
CA VAL A 55 0.44 -7.05 -0.79
C VAL A 55 0.24 -5.99 0.29
N LYS A 56 0.23 -6.41 1.56
CA LYS A 56 0.10 -5.50 2.72
C LYS A 56 1.27 -4.54 2.78
N THR A 57 2.49 -5.06 2.73
CA THR A 57 3.70 -4.25 2.86
C THR A 57 3.81 -3.20 1.76
N THR A 58 3.41 -3.54 0.53
CA THR A 58 3.36 -2.59 -0.59
C THR A 58 2.30 -1.51 -0.37
N ALA A 59 1.11 -1.88 0.14
CA ALA A 59 0.05 -0.91 0.45
C ALA A 59 0.48 0.07 1.56
N THR A 60 1.05 -0.45 2.65
CA THR A 60 1.57 0.35 3.75
C THR A 60 2.69 1.29 3.28
N LYS A 61 3.63 0.80 2.47
CA LYS A 61 4.72 1.61 1.93
C LYS A 61 4.22 2.78 1.09
N ALA A 62 3.27 2.54 0.19
CA ALA A 62 2.70 3.61 -0.65
C ALA A 62 1.95 4.66 0.18
N LEU A 63 1.31 4.28 1.30
CA LEU A 63 0.71 5.23 2.23
C LEU A 63 1.78 6.05 2.97
N LEU A 64 2.87 5.42 3.42
CA LEU A 64 3.99 6.10 4.05
C LEU A 64 4.67 7.10 3.10
N GLU A 65 4.83 6.76 1.83
CA GLU A 65 5.36 7.67 0.81
C GLU A 65 4.48 8.92 0.65
N LYS A 66 3.15 8.77 0.75
CA LYS A 66 2.21 9.90 0.75
C LYS A 66 2.38 10.81 1.98
N LEU A 67 2.73 10.23 3.13
CA LEU A 67 3.01 10.97 4.37
C LEU A 67 4.40 11.62 4.38
N ASN A 68 5.31 11.21 3.50
CA ASN A 68 6.70 11.69 3.42
C ASN A 68 6.86 13.10 2.83
N ASN A 69 5.85 13.97 2.97
CA ASN A 69 5.91 15.36 2.50
C ASN A 69 6.69 16.24 3.50
N ARG A 70 7.51 17.19 3.00
CA ARG A 70 8.31 18.13 3.84
C ARG A 70 7.45 18.86 4.86
N TRP A 71 6.27 19.29 4.44
CA TRP A 71 5.36 20.06 5.29
C TRP A 71 4.78 19.21 6.43
N VAL A 72 4.38 17.97 6.12
CA VAL A 72 3.88 17.00 7.10
C VAL A 72 4.97 16.64 8.11
N LYS A 73 6.21 16.46 7.68
CA LYS A 73 7.36 16.25 8.59
C LYS A 73 7.60 17.44 9.51
N SER A 74 7.46 18.66 9.00
CA SER A 74 7.65 19.87 9.79
C SER A 74 6.56 20.01 10.86
N LEU A 75 5.30 19.71 10.49
CA LEU A 75 4.17 19.68 11.42
C LEU A 75 4.35 18.60 12.50
N LEU A 76 4.73 17.38 12.12
CA LEU A 76 5.01 16.28 13.04
C LEU A 76 6.15 16.60 14.01
N LYS A 77 7.21 17.28 13.53
CA LYS A 77 8.30 17.74 14.41
C LYS A 77 7.83 18.74 15.46
N LEU A 78 6.85 19.58 15.11
CA LEU A 78 6.30 20.58 16.00
C LEU A 78 5.40 19.93 17.07
N VAL A 79 4.55 18.97 16.66
CA VAL A 79 3.72 18.17 17.58
C VAL A 79 4.56 17.31 18.52
N LYS A 80 5.66 16.73 18.05
CA LYS A 80 6.56 15.90 18.89
C LYS A 80 7.42 16.73 19.87
N LYS A 81 7.54 18.04 19.63
CA LYS A 81 8.35 18.94 20.47
C LYS A 81 7.52 19.59 21.59
N ILE A 82 6.19 19.55 21.48
CA ILE A 82 5.24 19.80 22.57
C ILE A 82 5.19 18.54 23.45
#